data_AF-A0A257HMG3-F1
#
_entry.id   AF-A0A257HMG3-F1
#
_cell.length_a   1.000
_cell.length_b   1.000
_cell.length_c   1.000
_cell.angle_alpha   90.00
_cell.angle_beta   90.00
_cell.angle_gamma   90.00
#
_symmetry.space_group_name_H-M   'P 1'
#
loop_
_entity.id
_entity.type
_entity.pdbx_description
1 polymer ?
#
loop_
_entity_poly.entity_id
_entity_poly.type
_entity_poly.pdbx_seq_one_letter_code
_entity_poly.pdbx_strand_id
1 'polypeptide(L)'
;MTTRKQLTLHLDETTARALDHEAKLRGLTLSRAANDALKRVLIHDRADAIADTIKARLDRLDQRDLARGRELVLIKEALLQFVRLWLTYAGPLETEEEDTDIDGRFEAYLVALAESVSG
;
A
#
# COMPACT_ATOMS: atom_id res chain seq x y z
N MET A 1 31.57 3.67 20.17
CA MET A 1 31.64 3.65 21.65
C MET A 1 30.27 4.03 22.20
N THR A 2 29.56 3.14 22.89
CA THR A 2 28.29 3.49 23.53
C THR A 2 28.57 4.32 24.79
N THR A 3 28.29 5.60 24.74
CA THR A 3 28.35 6.52 25.88
C THR A 3 27.27 6.13 26.90
N ARG A 4 27.67 5.65 28.09
CA ARG A 4 26.73 5.39 29.20
C ARG A 4 26.50 6.68 29.98
N LYS A 5 25.25 7.11 30.08
CA LYS A 5 24.83 8.25 30.91
C LYS A 5 24.19 7.72 32.19
N GLN A 6 24.69 8.15 33.35
CA GLN A 6 24.07 7.82 34.64
C GLN A 6 22.85 8.72 34.87
N LEU A 7 21.72 8.11 35.20
CA LEU A 7 20.46 8.77 35.53
C LEU A 7 20.00 8.25 36.88
N THR A 8 19.75 9.16 37.81
CA THR A 8 19.13 8.84 39.11
C THR A 8 17.64 9.10 38.98
N LEU A 9 16.83 8.06 39.11
CA LEU A 9 15.38 8.11 39.01
C LEU A 9 14.79 7.76 40.38
N HIS A 10 13.83 8.56 40.84
CA HIS A 10 13.05 8.24 42.02
C HIS A 10 11.82 7.46 41.56
N LEU A 11 11.76 6.19 41.95
CA LEU A 11 10.63 5.31 41.69
C LEU A 11 9.74 5.28 42.92
N ASP A 12 8.44 5.13 42.70
CA ASP A 12 7.49 4.76 43.75
C ASP A 12 7.82 3.37 44.30
N GLU A 13 7.44 3.12 45.55
CA GLU A 13 7.72 1.88 46.28
C GLU A 13 7.19 0.64 45.52
N THR A 14 6.02 0.76 44.89
CA THR A 14 5.41 -0.31 44.10
C THR A 14 6.23 -0.65 42.86
N THR A 15 6.69 0.34 42.10
CA THR A 15 7.55 0.13 40.93
C THR A 15 8.93 -0.36 41.31
N ALA A 16 9.52 0.15 42.39
CA ALA A 16 10.81 -0.33 42.89
C ALA A 16 10.76 -1.82 43.25
N ARG A 17 9.72 -2.27 43.97
CA ARG A 17 9.52 -3.69 44.30
C ARG A 17 9.29 -4.57 43.07
N ALA A 18 8.48 -4.10 42.12
CA ALA A 18 8.25 -4.82 40.88
C ALA A 18 9.55 -5.00 40.08
N LEU A 19 10.39 -3.96 40.03
CA LEU A 19 11.69 -4.02 39.36
C LEU A 19 12.68 -4.95 40.08
N ASP A 20 12.69 -4.94 41.41
CA ASP A 20 13.52 -5.82 42.22
C ASP A 20 13.12 -7.30 42.04
N HIS A 21 11.81 -7.57 41.96
CA HIS A 21 11.29 -8.89 41.67
C HIS A 21 11.71 -9.36 40.27
N GLU A 22 11.58 -8.49 39.26
CA GLU A 22 12.00 -8.78 37.89
C GLU A 22 13.51 -9.02 37.77
N ALA A 23 14.31 -8.24 38.51
CA ALA A 23 15.76 -8.41 38.59
C ALA A 23 16.12 -9.77 39.19
N LYS A 24 15.44 -10.19 40.26
CA LYS A 24 15.62 -11.51 40.90
C LYS A 24 15.22 -12.65 39.98
N LEU A 25 14.06 -12.55 39.32
CA LEU A 25 13.58 -13.58 38.37
C LEU A 25 14.59 -13.84 37.25
N ARG A 26 15.24 -12.79 36.76
CA ARG A 26 16.18 -12.87 35.62
C ARG A 26 17.64 -12.97 36.03
N GLY A 27 17.95 -12.97 37.33
CA GLY A 27 19.33 -12.96 37.84
C GLY A 27 20.13 -11.73 37.38
N LEU A 28 19.47 -10.59 37.18
CA LEU A 28 20.08 -9.35 36.70
C LEU A 28 20.32 -8.37 37.84
N THR A 29 21.25 -7.43 37.64
CA THR A 29 21.35 -6.27 38.54
C THR A 29 20.16 -5.33 38.32
N LEU A 30 19.74 -4.61 39.36
CA LEU A 30 18.59 -3.71 39.30
C LEU A 30 18.69 -2.71 38.15
N SER A 31 19.86 -2.09 37.95
CA SER A 31 20.11 -1.16 36.86
C SER A 31 19.97 -1.81 35.48
N ARG A 32 20.37 -3.07 35.33
CA ARG A 32 20.24 -3.82 34.07
C ARG A 32 18.79 -4.21 33.79
N ALA A 33 18.08 -4.68 34.82
CA ALA A 33 16.64 -4.95 34.72
C ALA A 33 15.86 -3.68 34.35
N ALA A 34 16.18 -2.52 34.95
CA ALA A 34 15.56 -1.24 34.62
C ALA A 34 15.84 -0.84 33.17
N ASN A 35 17.09 -0.96 32.73
CA ASN A 35 17.46 -0.61 31.36
C ASN A 35 16.77 -1.51 30.34
N ASP A 36 16.66 -2.81 30.60
CA ASP A 36 15.98 -3.74 29.69
C ASP A 36 14.45 -3.51 29.66
N ALA A 37 13.83 -3.22 30.80
CA ALA A 37 12.42 -2.83 30.87
C ALA A 37 12.15 -1.53 30.09
N LEU A 38 12.98 -0.50 30.31
CA LEU A 38 12.89 0.77 29.59
C LEU A 38 13.15 0.61 28.10
N LYS A 39 14.10 -0.24 27.70
CA LYS A 39 14.32 -0.54 26.28
C LYS A 39 13.13 -1.25 25.65
N ARG A 40 12.53 -2.23 26.34
CA ARG A 40 11.35 -2.92 25.83
C ARG A 40 10.20 -1.93 25.61
N VAL A 41 9.89 -1.09 26.59
CA VAL A 41 8.79 -0.12 26.46
C VAL A 41 9.13 0.97 25.43
N LEU A 42 10.29 1.61 25.53
CA LEU A 42 10.60 2.79 24.71
C LEU A 42 11.05 2.48 23.28
N ILE A 43 11.63 1.30 23.04
CA ILE A 43 12.18 0.91 21.73
C ILE A 43 11.24 -0.06 21.01
N HIS A 44 10.63 -1.02 21.71
CA HIS A 44 9.76 -2.01 21.07
C HIS A 44 8.39 -1.41 20.71
N ASP A 45 7.75 -0.65 21.61
CA ASP A 45 6.47 0.01 21.29
C ASP A 45 6.60 0.98 20.10
N ARG A 46 7.77 1.61 19.95
CA ARG A 46 8.07 2.49 18.82
C ARG A 46 8.30 1.71 17.53
N ALA A 47 8.89 0.51 17.61
CA ALA A 47 9.10 -0.36 16.46
C ALA A 47 7.76 -0.94 15.95
N ASP A 48 6.88 -1.35 16.87
CA ASP A 48 5.56 -1.90 16.54
C ASP A 48 4.66 -0.84 15.91
N ALA A 49 4.64 0.38 16.45
CA ALA A 49 3.88 1.49 15.85
C ALA A 49 4.34 1.85 14.43
N ILE A 50 5.65 1.75 14.15
CA ILE A 50 6.21 1.98 12.82
C ILE A 50 5.83 0.82 11.89
N ALA A 51 5.95 -0.43 12.35
CA ALA A 51 5.57 -1.61 11.59
C ALA A 51 4.09 -1.58 11.17
N ASP A 52 3.20 -1.23 12.10
CA ASP A 52 1.76 -1.08 11.83
C ASP A 52 1.48 0.03 10.81
N THR A 53 2.18 1.16 10.91
CA THR A 53 2.06 2.25 9.95
C THR A 53 2.54 1.84 8.55
N ILE A 54 3.63 1.09 8.47
CA ILE A 54 4.17 0.57 7.20
C ILE A 54 3.19 -0.43 6.58
N LYS A 55 2.66 -1.37 7.38
CA LYS A 55 1.67 -2.36 6.95
C LYS A 55 0.42 -1.67 6.40
N ALA A 56 -0.13 -0.69 7.11
CA ALA A 56 -1.30 0.06 6.65
C ALA A 56 -1.05 0.84 5.34
N ARG A 57 0.18 1.29 5.09
CA ARG A 57 0.55 1.93 3.82
C ARG A 57 0.68 0.92 2.68
N LEU A 58 1.25 -0.25 2.96
CA LEU A 58 1.39 -1.33 1.99
C LEU A 58 0.02 -1.87 1.57
N ASP A 59 -0.88 -2.11 2.52
CA ASP A 59 -2.25 -2.55 2.24
C ASP A 59 -3.00 -1.56 1.33
N ARG A 60 -2.78 -0.26 1.50
CA ARG A 60 -3.35 0.78 0.62
C ARG A 60 -2.74 0.76 -0.79
N LEU A 61 -1.46 0.45 -0.93
CA LEU A 61 -0.81 0.33 -2.24
C LEU A 61 -1.32 -0.92 -2.97
N ASP A 62 -1.39 -2.06 -2.28
CA ASP A 62 -1.93 -3.30 -2.86
C ASP A 62 -3.37 -3.12 -3.36
N GLN A 63 -4.23 -2.42 -2.60
CA GLN A 63 -5.59 -2.10 -3.05
C GLN A 63 -5.62 -1.23 -4.31
N ARG A 64 -4.70 -0.25 -4.43
CA ARG A 64 -4.60 0.60 -5.63
C ARG A 64 -4.09 -0.19 -6.84
N ASP A 65 -3.15 -1.10 -6.63
CA ASP A 65 -2.61 -1.93 -7.70
C ASP A 65 -3.63 -2.97 -8.18
N LEU A 66 -4.45 -3.53 -7.27
CA LEU A 66 -5.59 -4.36 -7.64
C LEU A 66 -6.64 -3.59 -8.46
N ALA A 67 -6.94 -2.33 -8.09
CA ALA A 67 -7.86 -1.49 -8.86
C ALA A 67 -7.33 -1.21 -10.27
N ARG A 68 -6.05 -0.84 -10.39
CA ARG A 68 -5.37 -0.64 -11.69
C ARG A 68 -5.33 -1.91 -12.54
N GLY A 69 -5.12 -3.07 -11.90
CA GLY A 69 -5.17 -4.35 -12.59
C GLY A 69 -6.53 -4.61 -13.26
N ARG A 70 -7.63 -4.29 -12.58
CA ARG A 70 -8.98 -4.39 -13.15
C ARG A 70 -9.20 -3.40 -14.29
N GLU A 71 -8.73 -2.16 -14.14
CA GLU A 71 -8.80 -1.15 -15.20
C GLU A 71 -8.06 -1.60 -16.47
N LEU A 72 -6.86 -2.19 -16.33
CA LEU A 72 -6.11 -2.72 -17.47
C LEU A 72 -6.82 -3.89 -18.16
N VAL A 73 -7.48 -4.77 -17.40
CA VAL A 73 -8.30 -5.85 -17.98
C VAL A 73 -9.46 -5.25 -18.78
N LEU A 74 -10.16 -4.26 -18.22
CA LEU A 74 -11.26 -3.59 -18.90
C LEU A 74 -10.81 -2.88 -20.19
N ILE A 75 -9.69 -2.16 -20.15
CA ILE A 75 -9.10 -1.50 -21.33
C ILE A 75 -8.74 -2.53 -22.41
N LYS A 76 -8.15 -3.66 -22.01
CA LYS A 76 -7.82 -4.75 -22.94
C LYS A 76 -9.06 -5.35 -23.59
N GLU A 77 -10.13 -5.56 -22.82
CA GLU A 77 -11.39 -6.09 -23.33
C GLU A 77 -12.06 -5.11 -24.29
N ALA A 78 -12.11 -3.82 -23.95
CA ALA A 78 -12.63 -2.77 -24.82
C ALA A 78 -11.84 -2.68 -26.13
N LEU A 79 -10.50 -2.74 -26.07
CA LEU A 79 -9.65 -2.74 -27.27
C LEU A 79 -9.88 -3.98 -28.15
N LEU A 80 -10.02 -5.16 -27.54
CA LEU A 80 -10.32 -6.39 -28.29
C LEU A 80 -11.68 -6.33 -28.98
N GLN A 81 -12.70 -5.80 -28.29
CA GLN A 81 -14.02 -5.59 -28.87
C GLN A 81 -13.96 -4.58 -30.01
N PHE A 82 -13.21 -3.48 -29.86
CA PHE A 82 -12.99 -2.50 -30.91
C PHE A 82 -12.33 -3.14 -32.14
N VAL A 83 -11.22 -3.85 -31.98
CA VAL A 83 -10.52 -4.51 -33.09
C VAL A 83 -11.42 -5.54 -33.77
N ARG A 84 -12.18 -6.33 -33.00
CA ARG A 84 -13.13 -7.30 -33.53
C ARG A 84 -14.23 -6.63 -34.35
N LEU A 85 -14.82 -5.55 -33.83
CA LEU A 85 -15.84 -4.78 -34.53
C LEU A 85 -15.25 -4.18 -35.81
N TRP A 86 -14.07 -3.55 -35.71
CA TRP A 86 -13.38 -2.96 -36.85
C TRP A 86 -13.11 -3.99 -37.94
N LEU A 87 -12.60 -5.18 -37.61
CA LEU A 87 -12.38 -6.27 -38.58
C LEU A 87 -13.66 -6.90 -39.11
N THR A 88 -14.77 -6.81 -38.37
CA THR A 88 -16.08 -7.33 -38.82
C THR A 88 -16.76 -6.37 -39.79
N TYR A 89 -16.53 -5.06 -39.66
CA TYR A 89 -17.16 -4.00 -40.46
C TYR A 89 -16.24 -3.37 -41.51
N ALA A 90 -14.92 -3.51 -41.37
CA ALA A 90 -14.00 -3.30 -42.47
C ALA A 90 -14.26 -4.44 -43.46
N GLY A 91 -14.91 -4.14 -44.57
CA GLY A 91 -14.99 -5.04 -45.72
C GLY A 91 -13.60 -5.45 -46.21
N PRO A 92 -13.49 -6.21 -47.32
CA PRO A 92 -12.19 -6.56 -47.90
C PRO A 92 -11.36 -5.29 -48.03
N LEU A 93 -10.10 -5.30 -47.58
CA LEU A 93 -9.17 -4.21 -47.79
C LEU A 93 -9.02 -4.06 -49.30
N GLU A 94 -9.81 -3.17 -49.91
CA GLU A 94 -9.54 -2.70 -51.27
C GLU A 94 -8.20 -1.99 -51.17
N THR A 95 -7.19 -2.62 -51.74
CA THR A 95 -5.88 -2.00 -51.98
C THR A 95 -6.10 -0.86 -52.95
N GLU A 96 -6.48 0.30 -52.43
CA GLU A 96 -6.21 1.58 -53.05
C GLU A 96 -6.38 2.69 -51.99
N GLU A 97 -5.43 3.61 -52.05
CA GLU A 97 -5.20 4.72 -51.15
C GLU A 97 -6.47 5.55 -50.93
N GLU A 98 -7.08 5.48 -49.75
CA GLU A 98 -8.00 6.54 -49.33
C GLU A 98 -7.88 6.81 -47.83
N ASP A 99 -7.36 8.00 -47.54
CA ASP A 99 -7.24 8.64 -46.23
C ASP A 99 -8.65 8.96 -45.71
N THR A 100 -9.41 7.93 -45.30
CA THR A 100 -10.83 8.06 -44.97
C THR A 100 -11.02 8.48 -43.52
N ASP A 101 -11.37 9.76 -43.32
CA ASP A 101 -11.91 10.43 -42.12
C ASP A 101 -11.98 9.56 -40.84
N ILE A 102 -10.81 9.29 -40.27
CA ILE A 102 -10.64 8.51 -39.03
C ILE A 102 -11.22 9.29 -37.85
N ASP A 103 -11.08 10.60 -37.88
CA ASP A 103 -11.51 11.51 -36.81
C ASP A 103 -13.05 11.55 -36.69
N GLY A 104 -13.78 11.61 -37.81
CA GLY A 104 -15.24 11.56 -37.81
C GLY A 104 -15.81 10.24 -37.26
N ARG A 105 -15.15 9.11 -37.54
CA ARG A 105 -15.54 7.80 -36.99
C ARG A 105 -15.25 7.70 -35.49
N PHE A 106 -14.20 8.36 -35.02
CA PHE A 106 -13.85 8.39 -33.60
C PHE A 106 -14.82 9.28 -32.78
N GLU A 107 -15.18 10.45 -33.30
CA GLU A 107 -16.20 11.34 -32.70
C GLU A 107 -17.57 10.64 -32.57
N ALA A 108 -18.03 9.96 -33.64
CA ALA A 108 -19.29 9.21 -33.61
C ALA A 108 -19.30 8.08 -32.56
N TYR A 109 -18.14 7.43 -32.33
CA TYR A 109 -17.99 6.43 -31.29
C TYR A 109 -18.10 7.03 -29.87
N LEU A 110 -17.50 8.21 -29.63
CA LEU A 110 -17.57 8.86 -28.31
C LEU A 110 -19.00 9.24 -27.92
N VAL A 111 -19.82 9.68 -28.88
CA VAL A 111 -21.24 10.01 -28.64
C VAL A 111 -22.03 8.75 -28.27
N ALA A 112 -21.89 7.65 -29.02
CA ALA A 112 -22.58 6.40 -28.73
C ALA A 112 -22.17 5.79 -27.37
N LEU A 113 -20.89 5.92 -26.99
CA LEU A 113 -20.40 5.47 -25.69
C LEU A 113 -21.03 6.28 -24.54
N ALA A 114 -21.11 7.61 -24.68
CA ALA A 114 -21.72 8.49 -23.68
C ALA A 114 -23.21 8.16 -23.44
N GLU A 115 -23.94 7.77 -24.49
CA GLU A 115 -25.34 7.33 -24.37
C GLU A 115 -25.46 5.98 -23.64
N SER A 116 -24.57 5.02 -23.92
CA SER A 116 -24.59 3.69 -23.29
C SER A 116 -24.22 3.68 -21.80
N VAL A 117 -23.48 4.69 -21.34
CA VAL A 117 -23.08 4.86 -19.94
C VAL A 117 -24.12 5.66 -19.15
N SER A 118 -25.02 6.38 -19.83
CA SER A 118 -26.06 7.21 -19.23
C SER A 118 -27.43 6.52 -19.10
N GLY A 119 -27.59 5.31 -19.63
CA GLY A 119 -28.79 4.46 -19.50
C GLY A 119 -28.52 3.20 -18.68
#